data_AF-A0A7Y4Z681-F1
#
_entry.id   AF-A0A7Y4Z681-F1
#
_cell.length_a   1.000
_cell.length_b   1.000
_cell.length_c   1.000
_cell.angle_alpha   90.00
_cell.angle_beta   90.00
_cell.angle_gamma   90.00
#
_symmetry.space_group_name_H-M   'P 1'
#
loop_
_entity.id
_entity.type
_entity.pdbx_description
1 polymer ?
#
loop_
_entity_poly.entity_id
_entity_poly.type
_entity_poly.pdbx_seq_one_letter_code
_entity_poly.pdbx_strand_id
1 'polypeptide(L)' 'MNEEINGFYDDNGNKINPNLIPKPQLCLSCKSNGVEDWDENLLCQMNRYDQRNDKEFKCFAYEAIS' A
#
# COMPACT_ATOMS: atom_id res chain seq x y z
N MET A 1 9.13 2.01 -27.38
CA MET A 1 8.72 2.37 -26.01
C MET A 1 9.50 1.48 -25.07
N ASN A 2 10.30 2.07 -24.19
CA ASN A 2 10.91 1.31 -23.10
C ASN A 2 9.84 1.21 -22.01
N GLU A 3 9.00 0.19 -22.10
CA GLU A 3 8.12 -0.16 -21.00
C GLU A 3 8.99 -0.68 -19.85
N GLU A 4 8.91 -0.02 -18.70
CA GLU A 4 9.66 -0.41 -17.52
C GLU A 4 9.02 -1.69 -16.95
N ILE A 5 9.68 -2.84 -17.09
CA ILE A 5 9.10 -4.17 -16.80
C ILE A 5 8.84 -4.37 -15.28
N ASN A 6 9.39 -3.51 -14.41
CA ASN A 6 9.40 -3.69 -12.95
C ASN A 6 8.66 -2.58 -12.17
N GLY A 7 7.63 -1.97 -12.76
CA GLY A 7 6.85 -0.90 -12.11
C GLY A 7 5.68 -1.39 -11.24
N PHE A 8 5.08 -0.47 -10.47
CA PHE A 8 3.82 -0.68 -9.77
C PHE A 8 2.67 -0.20 -10.67
N TYR A 9 1.68 -1.04 -10.93
CA TYR A 9 0.60 -0.76 -11.90
C TYR A 9 -0.76 -1.07 -11.30
N ASP A 10 -1.79 -0.33 -11.75
CA ASP A 10 -3.18 -0.66 -11.45
C ASP A 10 -3.72 -1.73 -12.41
N ASP A 11 -4.95 -2.20 -12.15
CA ASP A 11 -5.62 -3.22 -12.96
C ASP A 11 -5.91 -2.80 -14.41
N ASN A 12 -5.76 -1.51 -14.73
CA ASN A 12 -5.89 -0.97 -16.09
C ASN A 12 -4.53 -0.77 -16.78
N GLY A 13 -3.43 -1.18 -16.14
CA GLY A 13 -2.07 -1.00 -16.66
C GLY A 13 -1.52 0.42 -16.51
N ASN A 14 -2.18 1.30 -15.74
CA ASN A 14 -1.63 2.62 -15.45
C ASN A 14 -0.51 2.50 -14.42
N LYS A 15 0.61 3.16 -14.70
CA LYS A 15 1.73 3.21 -13.76
C LYS A 15 1.37 4.04 -12.53
N ILE A 16 1.59 3.48 -11.37
CA ILE A 16 1.38 4.10 -10.07
C ILE A 16 2.74 4.51 -9.50
N ASN A 17 2.80 5.69 -8.88
CA ASN A 17 3.92 6.03 -8.00
C ASN A 17 3.55 5.64 -6.55
N PRO A 18 4.11 4.54 -6.01
CA PRO A 18 3.74 4.07 -4.68
C PRO A 18 4.03 5.06 -3.55
N ASN A 19 5.00 5.97 -3.75
CA ASN A 19 5.33 7.00 -2.77
C ASN A 19 4.22 8.06 -2.61
N LEU A 20 3.26 8.11 -3.53
CA LEU A 20 2.10 9.00 -3.45
C LEU A 20 0.88 8.34 -2.81
N ILE A 21 0.95 7.06 -2.45
CA ILE A 21 -0.15 6.35 -1.79
C ILE A 21 -0.20 6.81 -0.32
N PRO A 22 -1.26 7.55 0.10
CA PRO A 22 -1.36 8.04 1.47
C PRO A 22 -1.37 6.87 2.45
N LYS A 23 -0.84 7.08 3.65
CA LYS A 23 -0.95 6.12 4.76
C LYS A 23 -2.24 6.42 5.55
N PRO A 24 -3.24 5.53 5.57
CA PRO A 24 -4.40 5.67 6.43
C PRO A 24 -4.01 5.72 7.91
N GLN A 25 -4.82 6.38 8.74
CA GLN A 25 -4.56 6.51 10.18
C GLN A 25 -4.39 5.15 10.87
N LEU A 26 -5.17 4.13 10.47
CA LEU A 26 -5.04 2.76 10.97
C LEU A 26 -3.60 2.23 10.80
N CYS A 27 -3.00 2.43 9.62
CA CYS A 27 -1.64 2.01 9.32
C CYS A 27 -0.59 2.71 10.19
N LEU A 28 -0.81 3.97 10.59
CA LEU A 28 0.16 4.69 11.44
C LEU A 28 0.29 4.09 12.84
N SER A 29 -0.77 3.43 13.32
CA SER A 29 -0.80 2.73 14.61
C SER A 29 -0.49 1.23 14.55
N CYS A 30 -0.14 0.72 13.36
CA CYS A 30 0.14 -0.69 13.15
C CYS A 30 1.57 -1.04 13.59
N LYS A 31 1.77 -2.22 14.21
CA LYS A 31 3.11 -2.74 14.56
C LYS A 31 4.02 -2.86 13.34
N SER A 32 3.46 -3.24 12.20
CA SER A 32 4.20 -3.38 10.94
C SER A 32 4.53 -2.04 10.28
N ASN A 33 4.09 -0.91 10.85
CA ASN A 33 4.39 0.40 10.28
C ASN A 33 5.89 0.71 10.38
N GLY A 34 6.56 0.75 9.22
CA GLY A 34 7.99 1.07 9.15
C GLY A 34 8.91 -0.14 9.33
N VAL A 35 8.38 -1.36 9.32
CA VAL A 35 9.19 -2.57 9.20
C VAL A 35 9.86 -2.58 7.82
N GLU A 36 11.17 -2.85 7.78
CA GLU A 36 11.97 -2.93 6.55
C GLU A 36 11.82 -4.28 5.84
N ASP A 37 10.58 -4.76 5.70
CA ASP A 37 10.24 -5.96 4.93
C ASP A 37 9.67 -5.54 3.58
N TRP A 38 10.33 -5.91 2.48
CA TRP A 38 9.96 -5.46 1.15
C TRP A 38 8.61 -6.01 0.68
N ASP A 39 8.36 -7.30 0.94
CA ASP A 39 7.13 -7.98 0.54
C ASP A 39 5.93 -7.40 1.31
N GLU A 40 6.06 -7.22 2.62
CA GLU A 40 5.02 -6.62 3.47
C GLU A 40 4.74 -5.16 3.06
N ASN A 41 5.78 -4.39 2.76
CA ASN A 41 5.64 -3.01 2.30
C ASN A 41 4.90 -2.94 0.96
N LEU A 42 5.16 -3.88 0.05
CA LEU A 42 4.46 -3.99 -1.24
C LEU A 42 2.97 -4.30 -1.01
N LEU A 43 2.65 -5.31 -0.20
CA LEU A 43 1.26 -5.68 0.11
C LEU A 43 0.50 -4.54 0.79
N CYS A 44 1.14 -3.82 1.72
CA CYS A 44 0.57 -2.64 2.35
C CYS A 44 0.30 -1.52 1.34
N GLN A 45 1.15 -1.32 0.33
CA GLN A 45 0.92 -0.34 -0.73
C GLN A 45 -0.25 -0.73 -1.63
N MET A 46 -0.33 -2.01 -2.04
CA MET A 46 -1.43 -2.54 -2.83
C MET A 46 -2.77 -2.36 -2.12
N ASN A 47 -2.86 -2.78 -0.86
CA ASN A 47 -4.10 -2.68 -0.09
C ASN A 47 -4.56 -1.23 0.11
N ARG A 48 -3.62 -0.30 0.34
CA ARG A 48 -3.92 1.14 0.47
C ARG A 48 -4.38 1.75 -0.85
N TYR A 49 -3.77 1.34 -1.97
CA TYR A 49 -4.16 1.82 -3.29
C TYR A 49 -5.55 1.31 -3.68
N ASP A 50 -5.82 0.02 -3.48
CA ASP A 50 -7.10 -0.62 -3.79
C ASP A 50 -8.28 0.14 -3.14
N GLN A 51 -8.16 0.38 -1.83
CA GLN A 51 -9.20 1.04 -1.03
C GLN A 51 -9.13 2.57 -1.03
N ARG A 52 -8.32 3.21 -1.90
CA ARG A 52 -8.07 4.67 -1.86
C ARG A 52 -9.31 5.54 -2.04
N ASN A 53 -10.35 4.99 -2.68
CA ASN A 53 -11.62 5.68 -2.93
C ASN A 53 -12.75 5.15 -2.04
N ASP A 54 -12.46 4.20 -1.14
CA ASP A 54 -13.47 3.63 -0.25
C ASP A 54 -13.75 4.59 0.91
N LYS A 55 -14.98 4.49 1.43
CA LYS A 55 -15.40 5.29 2.59
C LYS A 55 -14.59 4.96 3.85
N GLU A 56 -14.15 3.71 3.99
CA GLU A 56 -13.44 3.20 5.16
C GLU A 56 -12.29 2.30 4.71
N PHE A 57 -11.11 2.50 5.28
CA PHE A 57 -9.97 1.61 5.07
C PHE A 57 -10.01 0.45 6.06
N LYS A 58 -9.89 -0.77 5.55
CA LYS A 58 -9.88 -2.03 6.32
C LYS A 58 -8.58 -2.78 6.07
N CYS A 59 -7.91 -3.18 7.15
CA CYS A 59 -6.72 -4.01 7.08
C CYS A 59 -6.90 -5.20 8.03
N PHE A 60 -7.08 -6.39 7.48
CA PHE A 60 -7.30 -7.61 8.27
C PHE A 60 -6.00 -8.19 8.86
N ALA A 61 -4.84 -7.67 8.45
CA ALA A 61 -3.54 -7.96 9.04
C ALA A 61 -3.13 -6.92 10.11
N TYR A 62 -4.02 -6.00 10.48
CA TYR A 62 -3.71 -4.96 11.46
C TYR A 62 -3.42 -5.53 12.85
N GLU A 63 -2.29 -5.13 13.40
CA GLU A 63 -1.97 -5.30 14.82
C GLU A 63 -1.59 -3.95 15.42
N ALA A 64 -2.23 -3.56 16.52
CA ALA A 64 -1.92 -2.30 17.21
C ALA A 64 -0.54 -2.35 17.88
N ILE A 65 0.20 -1.24 17.85
CA ILE A 65 1.38 -1.05 18.71
C ILE A 65 0.91 -1.17 20.16
N SER A 66 1.39 -2.20 20.86
CA SER A 66 1.10 -2.50 22.27
C SER A 66 1.82 -1.55 23.22
#